data_AF-A0A2G9ZFJ4-F1
#
_entry.id   AF-A0A2G9ZFJ4-F1
#
_cell.length_a   1.000
_cell.length_b   1.000
_cell.length_c   1.000
_cell.angle_alpha   90.00
_cell.angle_beta   90.00
_cell.angle_gamma   90.00
#
_symmetry.space_group_name_H-M   'P 1'
#
loop_
_entity.id
_entity.type
_entity.pdbx_description
1 polymer ?
#
loop_
_entity_poly.entity_id
_entity_poly.type
_entity_poly.pdbx_seq_one_letter_code
_entity_poly.pdbx_strand_id
1 'polypeptide(L)'
;MIVALKEIGIIFDQDLETRLEKIDLLLYKQKEGLRVVLAAKVRESEVLSANFVQFEANVFTNLKPLFELLGFYQNPYSATFKASKTLPKFKYQTVSQDDLGVCYLIYNDYFVISLSYEAMEKILSLLK
;
A
#
# COMPACT_ATOMS: atom_id res chain seq x y z
N MET A 1 -4.22 -16.13 -6.03
CA MET A 1 -3.31 -15.02 -5.67
C MET A 1 -3.66 -14.38 -4.35
N ILE A 2 -4.90 -13.94 -4.10
CA ILE A 2 -5.31 -13.40 -2.77
C ILE A 2 -4.97 -14.36 -1.62
N VAL A 3 -5.19 -15.67 -1.80
CA VAL A 3 -4.77 -16.69 -0.82
C VAL A 3 -3.26 -16.64 -0.53
N ALA A 4 -2.41 -16.55 -1.55
CA ALA A 4 -0.96 -16.43 -1.41
C ALA A 4 -0.52 -15.10 -0.77
N LEU A 5 -1.26 -14.01 -1.00
CA LEU A 5 -1.00 -12.72 -0.35
C LEU A 5 -1.21 -12.82 1.17
N LYS A 6 -2.24 -13.55 1.62
CA LYS A 6 -2.47 -13.80 3.05
C LYS A 6 -1.35 -14.61 3.69
N GLU A 7 -0.79 -15.58 2.97
CA GLU A 7 0.35 -16.38 3.45
C GLU A 7 1.62 -15.54 3.68
N ILE A 8 1.79 -14.44 2.93
CA ILE A 8 2.90 -13.48 3.11
C ILE A 8 2.52 -12.26 3.95
N GLY A 9 1.37 -12.30 4.64
CA GLY A 9 1.00 -11.25 5.59
C GLY A 9 0.36 -10.01 4.99
N ILE A 10 -0.14 -10.09 3.75
CA ILE A 10 -0.95 -9.04 3.13
C ILE A 10 -2.42 -9.42 3.28
N ILE A 11 -3.08 -8.74 4.21
CA ILE A 11 -4.50 -8.95 4.48
C ILE A 11 -5.26 -7.69 4.02
N PHE A 12 -6.34 -7.87 3.28
CA PHE A 12 -7.24 -6.79 2.91
C PHE A 12 -8.59 -7.00 3.60
N ASP A 13 -9.35 -5.92 3.80
CA ASP A 13 -10.74 -6.07 4.25
C ASP A 13 -11.60 -6.69 3.15
N GLN A 14 -12.73 -7.27 3.54
CA GLN A 14 -13.58 -8.04 2.64
C GLN A 14 -14.11 -7.20 1.45
N ASP A 15 -14.40 -5.92 1.66
CA ASP A 15 -14.89 -5.05 0.59
C ASP A 15 -13.79 -4.86 -0.47
N LEU A 16 -12.57 -4.51 -0.04
CA LEU A 16 -11.43 -4.38 -0.95
C LEU A 16 -11.11 -5.72 -1.64
N GLU A 17 -11.07 -6.85 -0.93
CA GLU A 17 -10.76 -8.17 -1.52
C GLU A 17 -11.70 -8.55 -2.67
N THR A 18 -13.00 -8.27 -2.54
CA THR A 18 -13.99 -8.62 -3.57
C THR A 18 -13.86 -7.79 -4.85
N ARG A 19 -13.22 -6.62 -4.75
CA ARG A 19 -13.08 -5.64 -5.84
C ARG A 19 -11.75 -5.76 -6.58
N LEU A 20 -10.74 -6.37 -5.97
CA LEU A 20 -9.41 -6.56 -6.57
C LEU A 20 -9.44 -7.57 -7.73
N GLU A 21 -8.90 -7.16 -8.86
CA GLU A 21 -8.66 -7.95 -10.06
C GLU A 21 -7.19 -7.82 -10.46
N LYS A 22 -6.63 -8.85 -11.10
CA LYS A 22 -5.27 -8.83 -11.69
C LYS A 22 -4.24 -8.13 -10.79
N ILE A 23 -3.80 -8.84 -9.75
CA ILE A 23 -2.84 -8.31 -8.79
C ILE A 23 -1.43 -8.58 -9.29
N ASP A 24 -0.60 -7.56 -9.29
CA ASP A 24 0.83 -7.63 -9.55
C ASP A 24 1.56 -7.31 -8.23
N LEU A 25 2.46 -8.21 -7.83
CA LEU A 25 3.34 -8.01 -6.69
C LEU A 25 4.74 -7.72 -7.21
N LEU A 26 5.28 -6.56 -6.85
CA LEU A 26 6.61 -6.12 -7.24
C LEU A 26 7.51 -5.98 -6.02
N LEU A 27 8.76 -6.41 -6.19
CA LEU A 27 9.82 -6.23 -5.20
C LEU A 27 10.81 -5.20 -5.75
N TYR A 28 10.98 -4.12 -5.01
CA TYR A 28 11.79 -2.99 -5.41
C TYR A 28 12.98 -2.84 -4.46
N LYS A 29 14.21 -2.78 -4.98
CA LYS A 29 15.41 -2.54 -4.17
C LYS A 29 15.71 -1.05 -4.09
N GLN A 30 15.85 -0.55 -2.87
CA GLN A 30 16.31 0.82 -2.57
C GLN A 30 17.48 0.81 -1.58
N LYS A 31 17.97 2.00 -1.23
CA LYS A 31 19.13 2.17 -0.35
C LYS A 31 18.87 1.56 1.04
N GLU A 32 17.64 1.67 1.52
CA GLU A 32 17.17 1.19 2.83
C GLU A 32 16.64 -0.26 2.78
N GLY A 33 16.87 -0.98 1.67
CA GLY A 33 16.56 -2.40 1.52
C GLY A 33 15.49 -2.72 0.49
N LEU A 34 14.87 -3.89 0.62
CA LEU A 34 13.78 -4.32 -0.26
C LEU A 34 12.47 -3.66 0.17
N ARG A 35 11.66 -3.26 -0.79
CA ARG A 35 10.30 -2.72 -0.57
C ARG A 35 9.31 -3.46 -1.45
N VAL A 36 8.12 -3.63 -0.91
CA VAL A 36 7.01 -4.32 -1.56
C VAL A 36 6.08 -3.29 -2.14
N VAL A 37 5.69 -3.51 -3.39
CA VAL A 37 4.61 -2.79 -4.06
C VAL A 37 3.59 -3.82 -4.51
N LEU A 38 2.32 -3.54 -4.28
CA LEU A 38 1.21 -4.30 -4.85
C LEU A 38 0.37 -3.34 -5.67
N ALA A 39 0.17 -3.70 -6.94
CA ALA A 39 -0.75 -3.01 -7.84
C ALA A 39 -1.86 -3.97 -8.21
N ALA A 40 -3.09 -3.51 -8.23
CA ALA A 40 -4.22 -4.31 -8.63
C ALA A 40 -5.20 -3.46 -9.41
N LYS A 41 -5.81 -4.05 -10.44
CA LYS A 41 -7.00 -3.45 -11.03
C LYS A 41 -8.14 -3.56 -10.02
N VAL A 42 -9.01 -2.57 -9.96
CA VAL A 42 -10.16 -2.55 -9.06
C VAL A 42 -11.43 -2.25 -9.85
N ARG A 43 -12.48 -3.01 -9.54
CA ARG A 43 -13.84 -2.70 -10.00
C ARG A 43 -14.43 -1.58 -9.15
N GLU A 44 -15.23 -0.73 -9.78
CA GLU A 44 -16.00 0.32 -9.09
C GLU A 44 -15.10 1.23 -8.23
N SER A 45 -13.98 1.70 -8.79
CA SER A 45 -12.98 2.49 -8.07
C SER A 45 -13.53 3.75 -7.42
N GLU A 46 -14.59 4.33 -7.99
CA GLU A 46 -15.30 5.48 -7.43
C GLU A 46 -15.92 5.15 -6.07
N VAL A 47 -16.57 3.98 -5.95
CA VAL A 47 -17.18 3.48 -4.71
C VAL A 47 -16.08 3.18 -3.69
N LEU A 48 -14.98 2.58 -4.14
CA LEU A 48 -13.83 2.29 -3.31
C LEU A 48 -13.22 3.57 -2.72
N SER A 49 -13.10 4.64 -3.51
CA SER A 49 -12.54 5.91 -3.06
C SER A 49 -13.36 6.61 -1.96
N ALA A 50 -14.66 6.32 -1.87
CA ALA A 50 -15.56 6.94 -0.90
C ALA A 50 -15.43 6.37 0.53
N ASN A 51 -14.95 5.13 0.70
CA ASN A 51 -15.02 4.39 1.97
C ASN A 51 -13.66 3.95 2.55
N PHE A 52 -12.57 4.62 2.18
CA PHE A 52 -11.22 4.23 2.60
C PHE A 52 -10.85 4.52 4.07
N VAL A 53 -11.74 5.14 4.85
CA VAL A 53 -11.49 5.44 6.27
C VAL A 53 -11.27 4.15 7.08
N GLN A 54 -12.05 3.10 6.80
CA GLN A 54 -11.90 1.82 7.48
C GLN A 54 -10.62 1.09 7.07
N PHE A 55 -10.25 1.20 5.79
CA PHE A 55 -8.97 0.69 5.31
C PHE A 55 -7.81 1.39 6.02
N GLU A 56 -7.77 2.73 6.04
CA GLU A 56 -6.72 3.51 6.70
C GLU A 56 -6.59 3.18 8.20
N ALA A 57 -7.71 2.96 8.88
CA ALA A 57 -7.71 2.61 10.31
C ALA A 57 -7.05 1.25 10.60
N ASN A 58 -7.11 0.31 9.65
CA ASN A 58 -6.69 -1.08 9.87
C ASN A 58 -5.48 -1.51 9.04
N VAL A 59 -5.10 -0.75 8.02
CA VAL A 59 -4.11 -1.17 7.02
C VAL A 59 -2.76 -1.52 7.64
N PHE A 60 -2.28 -0.74 8.62
CA PHE A 60 -1.03 -1.10 9.28
C PHE A 60 -1.14 -2.44 10.02
N THR A 61 -2.22 -2.65 10.79
CA THR A 61 -2.47 -3.92 11.48
C THR A 61 -2.55 -5.08 10.49
N ASN A 62 -3.21 -4.86 9.36
CA ASN A 62 -3.41 -5.88 8.33
C ASN A 62 -2.12 -6.22 7.56
N LEU A 63 -1.19 -5.27 7.45
CA LEU A 63 0.12 -5.45 6.81
C LEU A 63 1.24 -5.74 7.82
N LYS A 64 0.95 -5.69 9.12
CA LYS A 64 1.95 -5.93 10.17
C LYS A 64 2.71 -7.24 9.97
N PRO A 65 2.06 -8.38 9.61
CA PRO A 65 2.81 -9.61 9.39
C PRO A 65 3.78 -9.51 8.20
N LEU A 66 3.46 -8.72 7.17
CA LEU A 66 4.41 -8.43 6.08
C LEU A 66 5.58 -7.55 6.56
N PHE A 67 5.32 -6.52 7.36
CA PHE A 67 6.39 -5.71 7.97
C PHE A 67 7.33 -6.59 8.80
N GLU A 68 6.79 -7.48 9.63
CA GLU A 68 7.56 -8.41 10.46
C GLU A 68 8.37 -9.40 9.61
N LEU A 69 7.81 -9.91 8.51
CA LEU A 69 8.52 -10.76 7.54
C LEU A 69 9.73 -10.04 6.93
N LEU A 70 9.64 -8.72 6.75
CA LEU A 70 10.72 -7.88 6.24
C LEU A 70 11.68 -7.40 7.35
N GLY A 71 11.50 -7.86 8.60
CA GLY A 71 12.36 -7.52 9.73
C GLY A 71 11.98 -6.23 10.47
N PHE A 72 10.79 -5.68 10.23
CA PHE A 72 10.31 -4.46 10.87
C PHE A 72 9.24 -4.77 11.93
N TYR A 73 9.57 -4.50 13.20
CA TYR A 73 8.72 -4.84 14.36
C TYR A 73 8.13 -3.62 15.07
N GLN A 74 8.40 -2.42 14.57
CA GLN A 74 7.98 -1.16 15.19
C GLN A 74 6.57 -0.75 14.77
N ASN A 75 5.88 -0.05 15.68
CA ASN A 75 4.60 0.58 15.38
C ASN A 75 4.79 1.84 14.52
N PRO A 76 3.72 2.35 13.87
CA PRO A 76 3.82 3.52 13.04
C PRO A 76 4.25 4.74 13.84
N TYR A 77 5.13 5.56 13.27
CA TYR A 77 5.52 6.85 13.86
C TYR A 77 4.34 7.83 13.89
N SER A 78 3.40 7.69 12.94
CA SER A 78 2.19 8.50 12.87
C SER A 78 0.95 7.63 12.75
N ALA A 79 -0.08 7.94 13.53
CA ALA A 79 -1.37 7.25 13.48
C ALA A 79 -2.25 7.66 12.29
N THR A 80 -1.92 8.74 11.57
CA THR A 80 -2.79 9.29 10.53
C THR A 80 -2.12 9.30 9.16
N PHE A 81 -2.94 9.09 8.12
CA PHE A 81 -2.51 9.24 6.74
C PHE A 81 -2.41 10.71 6.36
N LYS A 82 -1.36 11.07 5.62
CA LYS A 82 -1.14 12.38 5.03
C LYS A 82 -1.22 12.27 3.51
N ALA A 83 -1.61 13.36 2.84
CA ALA A 83 -1.54 13.44 1.38
C ALA A 83 -0.13 13.85 0.94
N SER A 84 0.38 13.23 -0.12
CA SER A 84 1.64 13.60 -0.73
C SER A 84 1.54 14.95 -1.46
N LYS A 85 2.71 15.54 -1.73
CA LYS A 85 2.81 16.77 -2.55
C LYS A 85 2.92 16.45 -4.05
N THR A 86 3.26 15.20 -4.39
CA THR A 86 3.46 14.72 -5.76
C THR A 86 2.11 14.50 -6.45
N LEU A 87 2.04 14.72 -7.78
CA LEU A 87 0.85 14.44 -8.59
C LEU A 87 1.06 13.17 -9.44
N PRO A 88 0.06 12.25 -9.48
CA PRO A 88 -1.18 12.26 -8.70
C PRO A 88 -0.92 12.08 -7.20
N LYS A 89 -1.76 12.70 -6.36
CA LYS A 89 -1.59 12.64 -4.89
C LYS A 89 -1.91 11.25 -4.40
N PHE A 90 -0.97 10.67 -3.67
CA PHE A 90 -1.16 9.43 -2.91
C PHE A 90 -1.23 9.75 -1.43
N LYS A 91 -1.75 8.83 -0.63
CA LYS A 91 -1.73 8.96 0.82
C LYS A 91 -0.63 8.10 1.42
N TYR A 92 -0.06 8.56 2.52
CA TYR A 92 1.01 7.83 3.21
C TYR A 92 0.90 7.93 4.73
N GLN A 93 1.31 6.87 5.40
CA GLN A 93 1.49 6.79 6.85
C GLN A 93 2.93 6.35 7.13
N THR A 94 3.69 7.20 7.81
CA THR A 94 5.09 6.95 8.14
C THR A 94 5.21 5.93 9.27
N VAL A 95 5.95 4.85 9.03
CA VAL A 95 6.24 3.82 10.03
C VAL A 95 7.64 4.01 10.65
N SER A 96 8.64 4.38 9.85
CA SER A 96 9.98 4.72 10.31
C SER A 96 10.54 5.96 9.61
N GLN A 97 11.67 6.47 10.09
CA GLN A 97 12.40 7.56 9.43
C GLN A 97 13.16 7.10 8.16
N ASP A 98 13.30 5.78 7.94
CA ASP A 98 14.05 5.17 6.84
C ASP A 98 13.15 4.84 5.63
N ASP A 99 12.27 5.77 5.28
CA ASP A 99 11.33 5.63 4.16
C ASP A 99 10.48 4.35 4.23
N LEU A 100 10.19 3.89 5.44
CA LEU A 100 9.26 2.81 5.67
C LEU A 100 7.90 3.40 6.03
N GLY A 101 6.88 3.02 5.28
CA GLY A 101 5.53 3.50 5.53
C GLY A 101 4.51 2.83 4.62
N VAL A 102 3.24 2.92 4.99
CA VAL A 102 2.18 2.47 4.10
C VAL A 102 1.82 3.63 3.19
N CYS A 103 2.02 3.48 1.89
CA CYS A 103 1.60 4.43 0.86
C CYS A 103 0.54 3.78 0.00
N TYR A 104 -0.53 4.50 -0.36
CA TYR A 104 -1.53 3.98 -1.27
C TYR A 104 -2.10 5.05 -2.22
N LEU A 105 -2.56 4.60 -3.38
CA LEU A 105 -3.16 5.41 -4.43
C LEU A 105 -4.29 4.63 -5.11
N ILE A 106 -5.37 5.33 -5.43
CA ILE A 106 -6.37 4.86 -6.40
C ILE A 106 -6.30 5.80 -7.61
N TYR A 107 -6.02 5.24 -8.79
CA TYR A 107 -5.87 6.03 -10.02
C TYR A 107 -6.22 5.19 -11.25
N ASN A 108 -7.10 5.68 -12.12
CA ASN A 108 -7.53 5.02 -13.37
C ASN A 108 -7.87 3.52 -13.20
N ASP A 109 -8.77 3.19 -12.27
CA ASP A 109 -9.15 1.81 -11.92
C ASP A 109 -8.03 0.93 -11.35
N TYR A 110 -6.91 1.51 -10.92
CA TYR A 110 -5.87 0.79 -10.20
C TYR A 110 -5.82 1.21 -8.74
N PHE A 111 -5.72 0.22 -7.86
CA PHE A 111 -5.32 0.38 -6.48
C PHE A 111 -3.86 -0.03 -6.34
N VAL A 112 -3.03 0.88 -5.87
CA VAL A 112 -1.60 0.65 -5.63
C VAL A 112 -1.33 0.86 -4.16
N ILE A 113 -0.59 -0.08 -3.56
CA ILE A 113 -0.04 0.04 -2.21
C ILE A 113 1.46 -0.22 -2.24
N SER A 114 2.21 0.53 -1.46
CA SER A 114 3.66 0.44 -1.34
C SER A 114 4.07 0.54 0.11
N LEU A 115 5.15 -0.16 0.50
CA LEU A 115 5.76 -0.03 1.82
C LEU A 115 6.81 1.09 1.92
N SER A 116 6.89 1.95 0.89
CA SER A 116 7.83 3.06 0.82
C SER A 116 7.25 4.22 -0.01
N TYR A 117 7.59 5.44 0.40
CA TYR A 117 7.24 6.65 -0.34
C TYR A 117 8.04 6.72 -1.64
N GLU A 118 9.35 6.43 -1.60
CA GLU A 118 10.21 6.40 -2.79
C GLU A 118 9.71 5.40 -3.85
N ALA A 119 9.34 4.18 -3.42
CA ALA A 119 8.82 3.16 -4.32
C ALA A 119 7.48 3.61 -4.96
N MET A 120 6.61 4.30 -4.21
CA MET A 120 5.39 4.87 -4.77
C MET A 120 5.69 5.97 -5.81
N GLU A 121 6.64 6.86 -5.54
CA GLU A 121 7.05 7.89 -6.52
C GLU A 121 7.59 7.28 -7.82
N LYS A 122 8.31 6.17 -7.74
CA LYS A 122 8.76 5.43 -8.91
C LYS A 122 7.61 4.85 -9.72
N ILE A 123 6.63 4.23 -9.07
CA ILE A 123 5.42 3.74 -9.75
C ILE A 123 4.69 4.90 -10.44
N LEU A 124 4.53 6.03 -9.75
CA LEU A 124 3.91 7.22 -10.34
C LEU A 124 4.66 7.75 -11.56
N SER A 125 5.99 7.63 -11.59
CA SER A 125 6.79 8.05 -12.75
C SER A 125 6.56 7.16 -13.98
N LEU A 126 6.14 5.90 -13.78
CA LEU A 126 5.81 4.96 -14.86
C LEU A 126 4.36 5.07 -15.34
N LEU A 127 3.49 5.69 -14.53
CA LEU A 127 2.08 5.94 -14.86
C LEU A 127 1.85 7.24 -15.65
N LYS A 128 2.90 8.05 -15.84
CA LYS A 128 2.89 9.27 -16.67
C LYS A 128 3.26 8.96 -18.11
#